data_AF-A0A1V5JV54-F1
#
_entry.id   AF-A0A1V5JV54-F1
#
_cell.length_a   1.000
_cell.length_b   1.000
_cell.length_c   1.000
_cell.angle_alpha   90.00
_cell.angle_beta   90.00
_cell.angle_gamma   90.00
#
_symmetry.space_group_name_H-M   'P 1'
#
loop_
_entity.id
_entity.type
_entity.pdbx_description
1 polymer ?
#
loop_
_entity_poly.entity_id
_entity_poly.type
_entity_poly.pdbx_seq_one_letter_code
_entity_poly.pdbx_strand_id
1 'polypeptide(L)'
;MGDISHRTRLGMGPCQGGFCSYRAMGVIQEMGQLSVDSSMRSLRDFLQRRFKGVRPALWGDQLREEQLVEHIYLSLLNMEQE
;
A
#
# COMPACT_ATOMS: atom_id res chain seq x y z
N MET A 1 8.21 5.91 -1.07
CA MET A 1 7.58 5.07 -2.12
C MET A 1 7.50 5.70 -3.51
N GLY A 2 7.11 6.97 -3.67
CA GLY A 2 6.81 7.54 -4.99
C GLY A 2 7.92 7.39 -6.05
N ASP A 3 9.17 7.73 -5.70
CA ASP A 3 10.31 7.58 -6.62
C ASP A 3 10.52 6.11 -7.04
N ILE A 4 10.48 5.18 -6.09
CA ILE A 4 10.63 3.75 -6.36
C ILE A 4 9.52 3.26 -7.28
N SER A 5 8.26 3.62 -7.03
CA SER A 5 7.13 3.28 -7.91
C SER A 5 7.34 3.77 -9.34
N HIS A 6 7.88 4.98 -9.54
CA HIS A 6 8.16 5.50 -10.87
C HIS A 6 9.30 4.75 -11.57
N ARG A 7 10.34 4.37 -10.84
CA ARG A 7 11.53 3.71 -11.42
C ARG A 7 11.36 2.21 -11.65
N THR A 8 10.56 1.53 -10.82
CA THR A 8 10.43 0.06 -10.83
C THR A 8 9.03 -0.42 -11.19
N ARG A 9 8.07 0.49 -11.40
CA ARG A 9 6.64 0.17 -11.57
C ARG A 9 6.03 -0.51 -10.34
N LEU A 10 6.65 -0.40 -9.17
CA LEU A 10 6.12 -0.91 -7.91
C LEU A 10 4.71 -0.33 -7.66
N GLY A 11 3.75 -1.22 -7.49
CA GLY A 11 2.36 -0.86 -7.23
C GLY A 11 1.56 -0.47 -8.47
N MET A 12 2.05 -0.74 -9.69
CA MET A 12 1.32 -0.48 -10.94
C MET A 12 0.78 -1.77 -11.62
N GLY A 13 0.65 -2.85 -10.84
CA GLY A 13 0.05 -4.11 -11.29
C GLY A 13 -1.46 -4.18 -11.02
N PRO A 14 -2.10 -5.34 -11.24
CA PRO A 14 -3.55 -5.50 -11.07
C PRO A 14 -4.07 -5.07 -9.69
N CYS A 15 -3.37 -5.44 -8.61
CA CYS A 15 -3.74 -5.03 -7.25
C CYS A 15 -3.35 -3.59 -6.89
N GLN A 16 -2.74 -2.85 -7.81
CA GLN A 16 -2.26 -1.47 -7.66
C GLN A 16 -1.41 -1.24 -6.38
N GLY A 17 -0.64 -2.26 -5.97
CA GLY A 17 0.20 -2.19 -4.79
C GLY A 17 -0.46 -2.60 -3.48
N GLY A 18 -1.68 -3.13 -3.50
CA GLY A 18 -2.37 -3.64 -2.31
C GLY A 18 -1.70 -4.86 -1.64
N PHE A 19 -0.76 -5.52 -2.31
CA PHE A 19 -0.08 -6.70 -1.75
C PHE A 19 1.45 -6.57 -1.67
N CYS A 20 2.07 -5.86 -2.61
CA CYS A 20 3.54 -5.74 -2.66
C CYS A 20 4.09 -4.57 -1.84
N SER A 21 3.28 -3.56 -1.52
CA SER A 21 3.78 -2.32 -0.93
C SER A 21 4.30 -2.49 0.50
N TYR A 22 3.64 -3.28 1.36
CA TYR A 22 4.14 -3.52 2.73
C TYR A 22 5.45 -4.32 2.73
N ARG A 23 5.58 -5.30 1.82
CA ARG A 23 6.83 -6.07 1.64
C ARG A 23 7.97 -5.18 1.18
N ALA A 24 7.68 -4.30 0.22
CA ALA A 24 8.65 -3.34 -0.27
C ALA A 24 9.13 -2.40 0.86
N MET A 25 8.24 -1.98 1.77
CA MET A 25 8.68 -1.19 2.94
C MET A 25 9.56 -1.99 3.89
N GLY A 26 9.25 -3.27 4.12
CA GLY A 26 10.13 -4.16 4.88
C GLY A 26 11.55 -4.19 4.31
N VAL A 27 11.68 -4.39 2.99
CA VAL A 27 12.99 -4.39 2.32
C VAL A 27 13.71 -3.04 2.44
N ILE A 28 13.01 -1.92 2.21
CA ILE A 28 13.61 -0.58 2.32
C ILE A 28 14.08 -0.29 3.75
N GLN A 29 13.30 -0.71 4.74
CA GLN A 29 13.65 -0.56 6.14
C GLN A 29 14.88 -1.41 6.50
N GLU A 30 14.93 -2.67 6.05
CA GLU A 30 16.07 -3.57 6.23
C GLU A 30 17.35 -3.05 5.58
N MET A 31 17.22 -2.38 4.42
CA MET A 31 18.33 -1.68 3.75
C MET A 31 18.77 -0.38 4.46
N GLY A 32 18.18 -0.03 5.60
CA GLY A 32 18.51 1.15 6.39
C GLY A 32 18.14 2.47 5.71
N GLN A 33 17.27 2.45 4.68
CA GLN A 33 16.92 3.66 3.91
C GLN A 33 15.85 4.51 4.60
N LEU A 34 15.04 3.91 5.48
CA LEU A 34 14.00 4.59 6.26
C LEU A 34 13.95 4.05 7.69
N SER A 35 13.61 4.92 8.65
CA SER A 35 13.22 4.49 9.99
C SER A 35 11.90 3.70 9.96
N VAL A 36 11.60 2.97 11.03
CA VAL A 36 10.32 2.24 11.17
C VAL A 36 9.13 3.20 11.02
N ASP A 37 9.11 4.31 11.75
CA ASP A 37 8.02 5.29 11.69
C ASP A 37 7.88 5.93 10.30
N SER A 38 9.00 6.19 9.63
CA SER A 38 8.98 6.77 8.28
C SER A 38 8.51 5.76 7.23
N SER A 39 8.82 4.47 7.44
CA SER A 39 8.35 3.37 6.59
C SER A 39 6.83 3.19 6.73
N MET A 40 6.32 3.19 7.97
CA MET A 40 4.88 3.10 8.24
C MET A 40 4.11 4.30 7.68
N ARG A 41 4.61 5.52 7.87
CA ARG A 41 4.02 6.72 7.25
C ARG A 41 4.03 6.63 5.73
N SER A 42 5.15 6.24 5.11
CA SER A 42 5.22 6.11 3.65
C SER A 42 4.27 5.04 3.08
N LEU A 43 4.05 3.95 3.83
CA LEU A 43 3.06 2.92 3.50
C LEU A 43 1.63 3.46 3.56
N ARG A 44 1.26 4.12 4.67
CA ARG A 44 -0.07 4.74 4.84
C ARG A 44 -0.34 5.75 3.73
N ASP A 45 0.61 6.64 3.44
CA ASP A 45 0.49 7.65 2.36
C ASP A 45 0.35 7.02 0.97
N PHE A 46 1.01 5.90 0.72
CA PHE A 46 0.85 5.16 -0.52
C PHE A 46 -0.56 4.58 -0.65
N LEU A 47 -1.06 3.92 0.40
CA LEU A 47 -2.38 3.30 0.40
C LEU A 47 -3.51 4.33 0.30
N GLN A 48 -3.39 5.49 0.96
CA GLN A 48 -4.36 6.57 0.83
C GLN A 48 -4.41 7.14 -0.60
N ARG A 49 -3.25 7.32 -1.25
CA ARG A 49 -3.21 7.74 -2.66
C ARG A 49 -3.81 6.69 -3.58
N ARG A 50 -3.54 5.41 -3.31
CA ARG A 50 -4.15 4.28 -4.03
C ARG A 50 -5.67 4.30 -3.89
N PHE A 51 -6.18 4.41 -2.67
CA PHE A 51 -7.61 4.46 -2.38
C PHE A 51 -8.29 5.63 -3.10
N LYS A 52 -7.69 6.83 -3.06
CA LYS A 52 -8.17 8.00 -3.81
C LYS A 52 -8.29 7.71 -5.31
N GLY A 53 -7.37 6.95 -5.88
CA GLY A 53 -7.37 6.57 -7.30
C GLY A 53 -8.44 5.54 -7.67
N VAL A 54 -8.67 4.53 -6.83
CA VAL A 54 -9.65 3.46 -7.09
C VAL A 54 -11.08 3.88 -6.74
N ARG A 55 -11.28 4.84 -5.84
CA ARG A 55 -12.59 5.28 -5.34
C ARG A 55 -13.65 5.52 -6.42
N PRO A 56 -13.37 6.17 -7.56
CA PRO A 56 -14.36 6.38 -8.63
C PRO A 56 -14.81 5.09 -9.35
N ALA A 57 -14.05 4.00 -9.21
CA ALA A 57 -14.29 2.71 -9.83
C ALA A 57 -14.67 1.61 -8.81
N LEU A 58 -15.03 1.96 -7.58
CA LEU A 58 -15.41 1.00 -6.54
C LEU A 58 -16.82 0.43 -6.74
N TRP A 59 -16.95 -0.47 -7.71
CA TRP A 59 -18.16 -1.24 -7.97
C TRP A 59 -17.80 -2.61 -8.57
N GLY A 60 -18.73 -3.56 -8.48
CA GLY A 60 -18.50 -4.92 -8.97
C GLY A 60 -17.29 -5.59 -8.32
N ASP A 61 -16.46 -6.24 -9.13
CA ASP A 61 -15.28 -6.98 -8.66
C ASP A 61 -14.23 -6.06 -8.03
N GLN A 62 -14.11 -4.81 -8.49
CA GLN A 62 -13.15 -3.86 -7.92
C GLN A 62 -13.44 -3.53 -6.45
N LEU A 63 -14.73 -3.50 -6.07
CA LEU A 63 -15.12 -3.32 -4.66
C LEU A 63 -14.72 -4.53 -3.81
N ARG A 64 -14.88 -5.74 -4.33
CA ARG A 64 -14.50 -6.98 -3.63
C ARG A 64 -13.00 -7.07 -3.42
N GLU A 65 -12.22 -6.68 -4.43
CA GLU A 65 -10.77 -6.57 -4.33
C GLU A 65 -10.35 -5.52 -3.28
N GLU A 66 -11.01 -4.36 -3.25
CA GLU A 66 -10.70 -3.32 -2.27
C GLU A 66 -10.99 -3.77 -0.83
N GLN A 67 -12.11 -4.48 -0.61
CA GLN A 67 -12.42 -5.06 0.70
C GLN A 67 -11.37 -6.07 1.17
N LEU A 68 -10.83 -6.89 0.25
CA LEU A 68 -9.73 -7.79 0.58
C LEU A 68 -8.47 -7.00 0.99
N VAL A 69 -8.14 -5.95 0.24
CA VAL A 69 -6.99 -5.09 0.55
C VAL A 69 -7.18 -4.40 1.91
N GLU A 70 -8.35 -3.85 2.17
CA GLU A 70 -8.72 -3.26 3.46
C GLU A 70 -8.53 -4.26 4.61
N HIS A 71 -9.05 -5.48 4.50
CA HIS A 71 -8.88 -6.52 5.53
C HIS A 71 -7.42 -6.93 5.75
N ILE A 72 -6.60 -7.02 4.70
CA ILE A 72 -5.17 -7.30 4.85
C ILE A 72 -4.52 -6.21 5.72
N TYR A 73 -4.81 -4.95 5.44
CA TYR A 73 -4.14 -3.82 6.05
C TYR A 73 -4.66 -3.47 7.44
N LEU A 74 -5.98 -3.43 7.59
CA LEU A 74 -6.63 -2.99 8.81
C LEU A 74 -6.77 -4.14 9.81
N SER A 75 -7.22 -5.31 9.36
CA SER A 75 -7.46 -6.46 10.25
C SER A 75 -6.20 -7.30 10.49
N LEU A 76 -5.50 -7.72 9.43
CA LEU A 76 -4.39 -8.68 9.57
C LEU A 76 -3.07 -7.99 9.97
N LEU A 77 -2.80 -6.81 9.43
CA LEU A 77 -1.59 -6.03 9.73
C LEU A 77 -1.79 -4.96 10.83
N ASN A 78 -2.99 -4.87 11.41
CA ASN A 78 -3.33 -3.97 12.52
C ASN A 78 -2.90 -2.51 12.28
N MET A 79 -3.10 -1.99 11.06
CA MET A 79 -2.66 -0.65 10.70
C MET A 79 -3.64 0.46 11.15
N GLU A 80 -4.80 0.10 11.70
CA GLU A 80 -5.81 1.04 12.23
C GLU A 80 -5.38 1.79 13.50
N GLN A 81 -4.31 1.36 14.16
CA GLN A 81 -3.91 1.92 15.45
C GLN A 81 -2.91 3.07 15.30
N GLU A 82 -3.44 4.29 15.34
CA GLU A 82 -2.88 5.49 16.00
C GLU A 82 -4.00 6.44 16.42
#